data_AF-A0A971VAK4-F1
#
_entry.id   AF-A0A971VAK4-F1
#
_cell.length_a   1.000
_cell.length_b   1.000
_cell.length_c   1.000
_cell.angle_alpha   90.00
_cell.angle_beta   90.00
_cell.angle_gamma   90.00
#
_symmetry.space_group_name_H-M   'P 1'
#
loop_
_entity.id
_entity.type
_entity.pdbx_description
1 polymer ?
#
loop_
_entity_poly.entity_id
_entity_poly.type
_entity_poly.pdbx_seq_one_letter_code
_entity_poly.pdbx_strand_id
1 'polypeptide(L)'
;PPEEVVPHRIFNIGNNTPEKLMKFIETLEKALSKALGKEVVFDKIFEPMKPGDVPATYASTKLLEEAVGFRPRTPIEKGLQMFADWYVKYYNVK
;
A
#
# COMPACT_ATOMS: atom_id res chain seq x y z
N PRO A 1 -21.90 -20.71 -31.12
CA PRO A 1 -21.86 -20.22 -29.71
C PRO A 1 -22.38 -18.78 -29.64
N PRO A 2 -23.14 -18.37 -28.62
CA PRO A 2 -23.58 -16.98 -28.53
C PRO A 2 -22.36 -16.09 -28.26
N GLU A 3 -22.11 -15.12 -29.14
CA GLU A 3 -21.19 -14.01 -28.95
C GLU A 3 -21.89 -12.95 -28.09
N GLU A 4 -22.14 -13.26 -26.82
CA GLU A 4 -22.78 -12.29 -25.93
C GLU A 4 -21.75 -11.24 -25.50
N VAL A 5 -21.95 -10.00 -25.95
CA VAL A 5 -21.14 -8.85 -25.55
C VAL A 5 -21.38 -8.61 -24.06
N VAL A 6 -20.40 -8.95 -23.22
CA VAL A 6 -20.48 -8.71 -21.78
C VAL A 6 -20.53 -7.20 -21.53
N PRO A 7 -21.61 -6.64 -20.94
CA PRO A 7 -21.82 -5.19 -20.84
C PRO A 7 -20.87 -4.50 -19.85
N HIS A 8 -20.14 -5.27 -19.04
CA HIS A 8 -19.30 -4.77 -17.96
C HIS A 8 -17.94 -5.47 -17.95
N ARG A 9 -16.89 -4.74 -17.55
CA ARG A 9 -15.54 -5.26 -17.38
C ARG A 9 -15.13 -5.11 -15.91
N ILE A 10 -14.51 -6.16 -15.36
CA ILE A 10 -13.99 -6.16 -13.99
C ILE A 10 -12.49 -5.88 -14.04
N PHE A 11 -12.03 -4.97 -13.18
CA PHE A 11 -10.63 -4.61 -13.07
C PHE A 11 -10.20 -4.63 -11.61
N ASN A 12 -9.04 -5.23 -11.34
CA ASN A 12 -8.37 -5.05 -10.06
C ASN A 12 -7.65 -3.70 -10.07
N ILE A 13 -7.83 -2.92 -9.00
CA ILE A 13 -7.09 -1.69 -8.76
C ILE A 13 -6.16 -1.94 -7.56
N GLY A 14 -4.86 -1.73 -7.75
CA GLY A 14 -3.88 -1.93 -6.70
C GLY A 14 -2.45 -1.79 -7.24
N ASN A 15 -1.47 -2.13 -6.40
CA ASN A 15 -0.08 -2.22 -6.83
C ASN A 15 0.25 -3.67 -7.20
N ASN A 16 1.02 -3.86 -8.27
CA ASN A 16 1.46 -5.18 -8.72
C ASN A 16 2.78 -5.63 -8.07
N THR A 17 3.43 -4.77 -7.30
CA THR A 17 4.65 -5.09 -6.56
C THR A 17 4.31 -5.31 -5.08
N PRO A 18 4.41 -6.55 -4.54
CA PRO A 18 4.24 -6.78 -3.12
C PRO A 18 5.41 -6.18 -2.33
N GLU A 19 5.10 -5.46 -1.25
CA GLU A 19 6.08 -4.95 -0.30
C GLU A 19 6.07 -5.82 0.96
N LYS A 20 7.25 -6.11 1.51
CA LYS A 20 7.35 -6.88 2.76
C LYS A 20 6.78 -6.07 3.91
N LEU A 21 5.99 -6.69 4.79
CA LEU A 21 5.39 -6.03 5.95
C LEU A 21 6.44 -5.30 6.81
N MET A 22 7.58 -5.93 7.09
CA MET A 22 8.65 -5.29 7.86
C MET A 22 9.22 -4.05 7.18
N LYS A 23 9.40 -4.09 5.84
CA LYS A 23 9.83 -2.90 5.09
C LYS A 23 8.81 -1.77 5.18
N PHE A 24 7.51 -2.09 5.10
CA PHE A 24 6.45 -1.11 5.28
C PHE A 24 6.52 -0.46 6.67
N ILE A 25 6.61 -1.28 7.73
CA ILE A 25 6.68 -0.82 9.12
C ILE A 25 7.89 0.09 9.33
N GLU A 26 9.08 -0.34 8.93
CA GLU A 26 10.32 0.45 9.07
C GLU A 26 10.28 1.76 8.28
N THR A 27 9.63 1.74 7.10
CA THR A 27 9.46 2.94 6.28
C THR A 27 8.50 3.92 6.95
N LEU A 28 7.43 3.43 7.58
CA LEU A 28 6.48 4.26 8.31
C LEU A 28 7.12 4.87 9.57
N GLU A 29 7.91 4.10 10.33
CA GLU A 29 8.67 4.59 11.49
C GLU A 29 9.57 5.78 11.08
N LYS A 30 10.32 5.64 9.99
CA LYS A 30 11.17 6.72 9.45
C LYS A 30 10.36 7.92 9.00
N ALA A 31 9.25 7.69 8.29
CA ALA A 31 8.39 8.77 7.78
C ALA A 31 7.78 9.60 8.92
N LEU A 32 7.26 8.95 9.95
CA LEU A 32 6.72 9.61 11.15
C LEU A 32 7.81 10.31 11.94
N SER A 33 8.99 9.69 12.08
CA SER A 33 10.13 10.32 12.76
C SER A 33 10.49 11.65 12.10
N LYS A 34 10.56 11.65 10.75
CA LYS A 34 10.83 12.85 9.97
C LYS A 34 9.70 13.87 10.08
N ALA A 35 8.45 13.44 10.00
CA ALA A 35 7.28 14.35 10.05
C ALA A 35 7.13 15.03 11.42
N LEU A 36 7.49 14.34 12.51
CA LEU A 36 7.45 14.88 13.88
C LEU A 36 8.73 15.61 14.30
N GLY A 37 9.84 15.42 13.56
CA GLY A 37 11.14 15.96 13.95
C GLY A 37 11.73 15.32 15.21
N LYS A 38 11.30 14.09 15.55
CA LYS A 38 11.81 13.31 16.69
C LYS A 38 11.81 11.82 16.34
N GLU A 39 12.64 11.04 17.02
CA GLU A 39 12.68 9.59 16.79
C GLU A 39 11.36 8.91 17.21
N VAL A 40 10.81 8.11 16.31
CA VAL A 40 9.65 7.25 16.53
C VAL A 40 10.08 5.80 16.34
N VAL A 41 9.85 4.99 17.37
CA VAL A 41 10.11 3.55 17.37
C VAL A 41 8.84 2.84 17.77
N PHE A 42 8.41 1.87 16.97
CA PHE A 42 7.25 1.05 17.28
C PHE A 42 7.65 -0.11 18.18
N ASP A 43 6.80 -0.40 19.16
CA ASP A 43 6.84 -1.69 19.86
C ASP A 43 6.24 -2.77 18.95
N LYS A 44 7.07 -3.74 18.54
CA LYS A 44 6.73 -4.75 17.54
C LYS A 44 6.40 -6.07 18.24
N ILE A 45 5.11 -6.35 18.38
CA ILE A 45 4.60 -7.61 18.94
C ILE A 45 4.39 -8.61 17.81
N PHE A 46 5.20 -9.67 17.77
CA PHE A 46 5.11 -10.71 16.74
C PHE A 46 4.17 -11.83 17.18
N GLU A 47 3.15 -12.09 16.36
CA GLU A 47 2.20 -13.19 16.56
C GLU A 47 2.40 -14.30 15.51
N PRO A 48 2.02 -15.55 15.83
CA PRO A 48 2.00 -16.61 14.84
C PRO A 48 0.96 -16.33 13.75
N MET A 49 1.25 -16.83 12.55
CA MET A 49 0.36 -16.75 11.38
C MET A 49 -1.03 -17.31 11.73
N LYS A 50 -2.07 -16.53 11.45
CA LYS A 50 -3.44 -16.94 11.68
C LYS A 50 -3.93 -17.83 10.54
N PRO A 51 -4.92 -18.72 10.76
CA PRO A 51 -5.39 -19.64 9.72
C PRO A 51 -5.92 -18.99 8.43
N GLY A 52 -6.21 -17.68 8.44
CA GLY A 52 -6.66 -16.91 7.28
C GLY A 52 -5.57 -16.05 6.61
N ASP A 53 -4.36 -16.03 7.16
CA ASP A 53 -3.27 -15.22 6.60
C ASP A 53 -2.70 -15.90 5.35
N VAL A 54 -2.46 -15.08 4.33
CA VAL A 54 -1.86 -15.48 3.06
C VAL A 54 -0.44 -14.92 3.00
N PRO A 55 0.59 -15.72 2.72
CA PRO A 55 1.99 -15.27 2.78
C PRO A 55 2.33 -14.09 1.86
N ALA A 56 1.62 -13.96 0.74
CA ALA A 56 1.70 -12.81 -0.16
C ALA A 56 0.41 -12.69 -0.96
N THR A 57 -0.08 -11.46 -1.15
CA THR A 57 -1.14 -11.12 -2.10
C THR A 57 -0.76 -9.87 -2.87
N TYR A 58 -1.18 -9.79 -4.13
CA TYR A 58 -0.96 -8.63 -4.98
C TYR A 58 -2.11 -8.53 -5.99
N ALA A 59 -2.42 -7.31 -6.39
CA ALA A 59 -3.45 -7.07 -7.40
C ALA A 59 -2.83 -7.25 -8.79
N SER A 60 -3.36 -8.19 -9.59
CA SER A 60 -3.02 -8.24 -11.01
C SER A 60 -3.76 -7.12 -11.75
N THR A 61 -3.03 -6.06 -12.11
CA THR A 61 -3.57 -4.85 -12.75
C THR A 61 -3.41 -4.82 -14.27
N LYS A 62 -2.94 -5.92 -14.89
CA LYS A 62 -2.66 -6.00 -16.34
C LYS A 62 -3.85 -5.56 -17.19
N LEU A 63 -5.05 -6.03 -16.88
CA LEU A 63 -6.27 -5.67 -17.62
C LEU A 63 -6.60 -4.18 -17.53
N LEU A 64 -6.31 -3.55 -16.38
CA LEU A 64 -6.54 -2.13 -16.17
C LEU A 64 -5.49 -1.30 -16.92
N GLU A 65 -4.22 -1.72 -16.86
CA GLU A 65 -3.12 -1.08 -17.58
C GLU A 65 -3.37 -1.11 -19.10
N GLU A 66 -3.81 -2.25 -19.64
CA GLU A 66 -4.18 -2.38 -21.06
C GLU A 66 -5.41 -1.53 -21.43
N ALA A 67 -6.37 -1.37 -20.53
CA ALA A 67 -7.60 -0.65 -20.82
C ALA A 67 -7.47 0.88 -20.76
N VAL A 68 -6.65 1.41 -19.84
CA VAL A 68 -6.59 2.87 -19.58
C VAL A 68 -5.16 3.44 -19.48
N GLY A 69 -4.12 2.62 -19.64
CA GLY A 69 -2.73 3.06 -19.56
C GLY A 69 -2.25 3.46 -18.16
N PHE A 70 -3.05 3.19 -17.12
CA PHE A 70 -2.75 3.58 -15.74
C PHE A 70 -1.96 2.49 -15.02
N ARG A 71 -0.88 2.89 -14.36
CA ARG A 71 -0.15 2.07 -13.40
C ARG A 71 0.33 2.94 -12.23
N PRO A 72 0.06 2.59 -10.96
CA PRO A 72 0.61 3.34 -9.84
C PRO A 72 2.13 3.25 -9.84
N ARG A 73 2.81 4.39 -9.73
CA ARG A 73 4.28 4.50 -9.74
C ARG A 73 4.84 5.11 -8.46
N THR A 74 4.00 5.45 -7.50
CA THR A 74 4.44 6.05 -6.23
C THR A 74 5.21 4.99 -5.43
N PRO A 75 6.51 5.18 -5.15
CA PRO A 75 7.24 4.29 -4.26
C PRO A 75 6.66 4.33 -2.85
N ILE A 76 6.77 3.22 -2.11
CA ILE A 76 6.18 3.13 -0.77
C ILE A 76 6.74 4.19 0.18
N GLU A 77 8.03 4.50 0.05
CA GLU A 77 8.73 5.52 0.83
C GLU A 77 8.14 6.92 0.60
N LYS A 78 7.83 7.24 -0.66
CA LYS A 78 7.21 8.52 -1.02
C LYS A 78 5.77 8.60 -0.52
N GLY A 79 5.00 7.54 -0.72
CA GLY A 79 3.59 7.48 -0.30
C GLY A 79 3.44 7.60 1.22
N LEU A 80 4.27 6.88 1.98
CA LEU A 80 4.25 6.92 3.44
C LEU A 80 4.74 8.26 4.00
N GLN A 81 5.73 8.91 3.37
CA GLN A 81 6.13 10.25 3.78
C GLN A 81 4.99 11.25 3.59
N MET A 82 4.35 11.26 2.41
CA MET A 82 3.21 12.14 2.14
C MET A 82 2.06 11.90 3.13
N PHE A 83 1.79 10.65 3.47
CA PHE A 83 0.81 10.28 4.48
C PHE A 83 1.20 10.78 5.87
N ALA A 84 2.44 10.55 6.31
CA ALA A 84 2.91 10.97 7.63
C ALA A 84 2.86 12.50 7.80
N ASP A 85 3.32 13.24 6.79
CA ASP A 85 3.28 14.71 6.80
C ASP A 85 1.83 15.22 6.90
N TRP A 86 0.92 14.63 6.13
CA TRP A 86 -0.51 14.94 6.22
C TRP A 86 -1.09 14.60 7.59
N TYR A 87 -0.80 13.41 8.11
CA TYR A 87 -1.37 12.90 9.38
C TYR A 87 -0.96 13.78 10.56
N VAL A 88 0.35 14.05 10.70
CA VAL A 88 0.90 14.90 11.77
C VAL A 88 0.30 16.30 11.71
N LYS A 89 0.22 16.88 10.50
CA LYS A 89 -0.39 18.21 10.30
C LYS A 89 -1.88 18.22 10.61
N TYR A 90 -2.63 17.25 10.10
CA TYR A 90 -4.09 17.20 10.20
C TYR A 90 -4.55 16.99 11.64
N TYR A 91 -3.87 16.09 12.37
CA TYR A 91 -4.20 15.79 13.76
C TYR A 91 -3.42 16.63 14.78
N ASN A 92 -2.54 17.53 14.32
CA ASN A 92 -1.67 18.34 15.17
C ASN A 92 -0.90 17.49 16.21
N VAL A 93 -0.38 16.35 15.74
CA VAL A 93 0.38 15.41 16.57
C VAL A 93 1.69 16.08 16.98
N LYS A 94 2.03 16.01 18.26
CA LYS A 94 3.26 16.60 18.83
C LYS A 94 4.27 15.54 19.20
#